data_AF-A0A942DZK9-F1
#
_entry.id   AF-A0A942DZK9-F1
#
_cell.length_a   1.000
_cell.length_b   1.000
_cell.length_c   1.000
_cell.angle_alpha   90.00
_cell.angle_beta   90.00
_cell.angle_gamma   90.00
#
_symmetry.space_group_name_H-M   'P 1'
#
loop_
_entity.id
_entity.type
_entity.pdbx_description
1 polymer ?
#
loop_
_entity_poly.entity_id
_entity_poly.type
_entity_poly.pdbx_seq_one_letter_code
_entity_poly.pdbx_strand_id
1 'polypeptide(L)'
;MSFLKRLFGGAGGAQESAKPAGRGVEYKGFTIRAAPYKSEGQFQTCGIISKEIDGAMKEHRFVRADRFASEDDAADMALRKGQQIVDEQGERMFG
;
A
#
# COMPACT_ATOMS: atom_id res chain seq x y z
N MET A 1 18.92 -19.71 29.86
CA MET A 1 17.45 -19.58 29.80
C MET A 1 17.13 -18.26 29.15
N SER A 2 16.83 -18.31 27.84
CA SER A 2 16.79 -17.20 26.85
C SER A 2 18.07 -16.34 26.88
N PHE A 3 18.59 -15.74 25.83
CA PHE A 3 18.04 -15.05 24.69
C PHE A 3 18.97 -15.34 23.50
N LEU A 4 18.53 -15.06 22.27
CA LEU A 4 19.37 -15.09 21.07
C LEU A 4 19.57 -16.47 20.40
N LYS A 5 18.47 -17.06 19.91
CA LYS A 5 18.54 -18.01 18.79
C LYS A 5 17.30 -17.81 17.91
N ARG A 6 17.43 -16.93 16.91
CA ARG A 6 17.64 -17.30 15.50
C ARG A 6 16.36 -17.80 14.83
N LEU A 7 16.03 -17.12 13.74
CA LEU A 7 15.82 -17.78 12.44
C LEU A 7 14.52 -18.57 12.26
N PHE A 8 13.40 -17.84 12.23
CA PHE A 8 12.27 -18.10 11.34
C PHE A 8 12.00 -16.76 10.64
N GLY A 9 12.10 -16.59 9.32
CA GLY A 9 12.05 -17.60 8.28
C GLY A 9 10.61 -18.06 8.05
N GLY A 10 9.77 -17.17 7.53
CA GLY A 10 8.65 -17.51 6.64
C GLY A 10 7.35 -18.06 7.25
N ALA A 11 6.26 -17.51 6.71
CA ALA A 11 4.90 -18.05 6.61
C ALA A 11 3.90 -17.81 7.77
N GLY A 12 2.88 -17.00 7.45
CA GLY A 12 1.62 -16.85 8.19
C GLY A 12 1.11 -15.40 8.12
N GLY A 13 0.24 -14.97 7.20
CA GLY A 13 -0.75 -15.74 6.47
C GLY A 13 -0.99 -15.27 5.04
N ALA A 14 -1.51 -16.21 4.27
CA ALA A 14 -1.99 -16.02 2.92
C ALA A 14 -3.11 -14.97 2.89
N GLN A 15 -2.91 -13.96 2.04
CA GLN A 15 -3.99 -13.50 1.19
C GLN A 15 -3.51 -13.68 -0.26
N GLU A 16 -3.61 -14.92 -0.71
CA GLU A 16 -3.65 -15.23 -2.13
C GLU A 16 -4.95 -14.64 -2.68
N SER A 17 -4.87 -13.49 -3.37
CA SER A 17 -5.76 -13.05 -4.47
C SER A 17 -5.48 -11.59 -4.82
N ALA A 18 -4.40 -11.36 -5.55
CA ALA A 18 -4.21 -10.30 -6.56
C ALA A 18 -2.71 -10.07 -6.70
N LYS A 19 -2.15 -10.37 -7.88
CA LYS A 19 -0.84 -9.84 -8.25
C LYS A 19 -0.82 -8.34 -7.93
N PRO A 20 0.08 -7.80 -7.09
CA PRO A 20 0.54 -6.46 -7.36
C PRO A 20 1.41 -6.53 -8.59
N ALA A 21 0.86 -6.26 -9.75
CA ALA A 21 1.66 -5.49 -10.70
C ALA A 21 1.49 -4.02 -10.31
N GLY A 22 1.89 -3.67 -9.08
CA GLY A 22 1.68 -2.36 -8.53
C GLY A 22 2.94 -1.98 -7.78
N ARG A 23 3.70 -1.04 -8.33
CA ARG A 23 4.90 -0.49 -7.69
C ARG A 23 4.57 -0.12 -6.25
N GLY A 24 5.42 -0.55 -5.33
CA GLY A 24 5.32 -0.26 -3.91
C GLY A 24 6.55 0.49 -3.45
N VAL A 25 6.37 1.45 -2.55
CA VAL A 25 7.47 2.24 -1.97
C VAL A 25 7.32 2.31 -0.46
N GLU A 26 8.44 2.27 0.24
CA GLU A 26 8.49 2.60 1.66
C GLU A 26 8.64 4.12 1.82
N TYR A 27 7.85 4.70 2.72
CA TYR A 27 7.85 6.13 2.96
C TYR A 27 7.49 6.42 4.42
N LYS A 28 8.43 7.04 5.17
CA LYS A 28 8.25 7.44 6.59
C LYS A 28 7.75 6.30 7.51
N GLY A 29 8.18 5.07 7.25
CA GLY A 29 7.75 3.88 8.01
C GLY A 29 6.37 3.36 7.63
N PHE A 30 5.80 3.81 6.50
CA PHE A 30 4.60 3.26 5.87
C PHE A 30 5.00 2.56 4.58
N THR A 31 4.26 1.53 4.20
CA THR A 31 4.33 0.90 2.88
C THR A 31 3.18 1.43 2.03
N ILE A 32 3.51 2.06 0.91
CA ILE A 32 2.52 2.56 -0.06
C ILE A 32 2.58 1.66 -1.28
N ARG A 33 1.44 1.10 -1.67
CA ARG A 33 1.31 0.20 -2.81
C ARG A 33 0.30 0.75 -3.79
N ALA A 34 0.74 0.97 -5.03
CA ALA A 34 -0.18 1.26 -6.11
C ALA A 34 -1.07 0.03 -6.40
N ALA A 35 -2.35 0.27 -6.58
CA ALA A 35 -3.33 -0.74 -6.96
C ALA A 35 -4.33 -0.16 -7.97
N PRO A 36 -3.86 0.40 -9.10
CA PRO A 36 -4.75 0.91 -10.13
C PRO A 36 -5.62 -0.23 -10.69
N TYR A 37 -6.83 0.11 -11.09
CA TYR A 37 -7.75 -0.85 -11.68
C TYR A 37 -8.48 -0.22 -12.86
N LYS A 38 -8.82 -1.04 -13.86
CA LYS A 38 -9.51 -0.56 -15.05
C LYS A 38 -10.98 -0.26 -14.72
N SER A 39 -11.43 0.95 -15.07
CA SER A 39 -12.79 1.45 -14.91
C SER A 39 -13.13 2.33 -16.12
N GLU A 40 -14.22 2.03 -16.81
CA GLU A 40 -14.71 2.82 -17.97
C GLU A 40 -13.64 3.02 -19.07
N GLY A 41 -12.80 2.00 -19.30
CA GLY A 41 -11.75 2.03 -20.32
C GLY A 41 -10.45 2.74 -19.90
N GLN A 42 -10.41 3.37 -18.73
CA GLN A 42 -9.22 4.01 -18.15
C GLN A 42 -8.81 3.31 -16.85
N PHE A 43 -7.64 3.63 -16.32
CA PHE A 43 -7.14 3.12 -15.04
C PHE A 43 -7.38 4.15 -13.93
N GLN A 44 -8.11 3.75 -12.90
CA GLN A 44 -8.40 4.58 -11.74
C GLN A 44 -7.17 4.66 -10.83
N THR A 45 -6.81 5.86 -10.38
CA THR A 45 -5.77 6.04 -9.36
C THR A 45 -6.24 5.51 -8.02
N CYS A 46 -5.64 4.40 -7.60
CA CYS A 46 -5.98 3.68 -6.38
C CYS A 46 -4.71 3.10 -5.75
N GLY A 47 -4.68 3.03 -4.43
CA GLY A 47 -3.57 2.44 -3.69
C GLY A 47 -3.95 2.05 -2.27
N ILE A 48 -3.01 1.37 -1.61
CA ILE A 48 -3.12 0.90 -0.23
C ILE A 48 -1.90 1.43 0.52
N ILE A 49 -2.13 2.04 1.67
CA ILE A 49 -1.09 2.45 2.61
C ILE A 49 -1.19 1.52 3.80
N SER A 50 -0.07 0.95 4.22
CA SER A 50 -0.04 0.03 5.35
C SER A 50 1.11 0.31 6.29
N LYS A 51 0.91 -0.02 7.57
CA LYS A 51 1.90 0.12 8.63
C LYS A 51 1.57 -0.83 9.77
N GLU A 52 2.59 -1.40 10.40
CA GLU A 52 2.44 -2.14 11.65
C GLU A 52 2.35 -1.16 12.82
N ILE A 53 1.26 -1.25 13.59
CA ILE A 53 1.00 -0.44 14.79
C ILE A 53 0.63 -1.42 15.91
N ASP A 54 1.37 -1.39 17.01
CA ASP A 54 1.20 -2.28 18.17
C ASP A 54 1.16 -3.78 17.82
N GLY A 55 2.00 -4.19 16.86
CA GLY A 55 2.07 -5.58 16.39
C GLY A 55 0.91 -6.01 15.47
N ALA A 56 0.02 -5.07 15.09
CA ALA A 56 -1.06 -5.31 14.14
C ALA A 56 -0.83 -4.53 12.84
N MET A 57 -0.93 -5.23 11.71
CA MET A 57 -0.87 -4.59 10.39
C MET A 57 -2.16 -3.79 10.15
N LYS A 58 -2.02 -2.48 9.99
CA LYS A 58 -3.11 -1.57 9.62
C LYS A 58 -2.99 -1.21 8.16
N GLU A 59 -4.14 -1.13 7.48
CA GLU A 59 -4.22 -0.78 6.07
C GLU A 59 -5.27 0.30 5.83
N HIS A 60 -4.97 1.20 4.91
CA HIS A 60 -5.82 2.29 4.47
C HIS A 60 -5.83 2.29 2.95
N ARG A 61 -6.98 1.91 2.36
CA ARG A 61 -7.18 1.95 0.91
C ARG A 61 -7.74 3.30 0.51
N PHE A 62 -7.17 3.89 -0.53
CA PHE A 62 -7.66 5.14 -1.11
C PHE A 62 -7.95 4.97 -2.60
N VAL A 63 -8.97 5.69 -3.07
CA VAL A 63 -9.34 5.79 -4.48
C VAL A 63 -9.52 7.27 -4.79
N ARG A 64 -8.95 7.73 -5.90
CA ARG A 64 -9.07 9.11 -6.39
C ARG A 64 -9.98 9.15 -7.60
N ALA A 65 -10.54 10.31 -7.91
CA ALA A 65 -11.35 10.51 -9.12
C ALA A 65 -10.49 10.51 -10.39
N ASP A 66 -9.19 10.83 -10.26
CA ASP A 66 -8.23 10.86 -11.35
C ASP A 66 -8.08 9.50 -12.05
N ARG A 67 -8.09 9.52 -13.38
CA ARG A 67 -8.00 8.34 -14.25
C ARG A 67 -6.98 8.57 -15.35
N PHE A 68 -6.31 7.51 -15.78
CA PHE A 68 -5.24 7.55 -16.77
C PHE A 68 -5.44 6.49 -17.85
N ALA A 69 -4.94 6.74 -19.06
CA ALA A 69 -4.97 5.72 -20.12
C ALA A 69 -3.97 4.57 -19.85
N SER A 70 -2.88 4.87 -19.16
CA SER A 70 -1.83 3.92 -18.78
C SER A 70 -1.99 3.47 -17.32
N GLU A 71 -1.78 2.17 -17.08
CA GLU A 71 -1.71 1.60 -15.73
C GLU A 71 -0.51 2.17 -14.96
N ASP A 72 0.63 2.37 -15.64
CA ASP A 72 1.84 2.91 -15.03
C ASP A 72 1.67 4.35 -14.57
N ASP A 73 1.00 5.19 -15.38
CA ASP A 73 0.72 6.59 -15.00
C ASP A 73 -0.23 6.64 -13.80
N ALA A 74 -1.27 5.80 -13.79
CA ALA A 74 -2.17 5.68 -12.65
C ALA A 74 -1.43 5.20 -11.38
N ALA A 75 -0.47 4.29 -11.54
CA ALA A 75 0.36 3.79 -10.44
C ALA A 75 1.30 4.87 -9.89
N ASP A 76 1.98 5.64 -10.75
CA ASP A 76 2.84 6.75 -10.31
C ASP A 76 2.06 7.81 -9.54
N MET A 77 0.87 8.14 -10.03
CA MET A 77 -0.01 9.09 -9.36
C MET A 77 -0.56 8.52 -8.04
N ALA A 78 -0.83 7.22 -7.97
CA ALA A 78 -1.22 6.56 -6.73
C ALA A 78 -0.10 6.62 -5.68
N LEU A 79 1.15 6.36 -6.07
CA LEU A 79 2.30 6.44 -5.17
C LEU A 79 2.50 7.85 -4.62
N ARG A 80 2.49 8.86 -5.49
CA ARG A 80 2.59 10.27 -5.08
C ARG A 80 1.47 10.68 -4.13
N LYS A 81 0.24 10.26 -4.44
CA LYS A 81 -0.91 10.55 -3.57
C LYS A 81 -0.83 9.82 -2.24
N GLY A 82 -0.33 8.58 -2.23
CA GLY A 82 -0.09 7.84 -0.99
C GLY A 82 0.91 8.55 -0.08
N GLN A 83 2.00 9.10 -0.63
CA GLN A 83 2.97 9.88 0.14
C GLN A 83 2.32 11.13 0.74
N GLN A 84 1.51 11.84 -0.05
CA GLN A 84 0.77 13.00 0.44
C GLN A 84 -0.22 12.64 1.56
N ILE A 85 -0.93 11.51 1.45
CA ILE A 85 -1.84 11.06 2.51
C ILE A 85 -1.05 10.76 3.80
N VAL A 86 0.11 10.11 3.68
CA VAL A 86 1.01 9.88 4.83
C VAL A 86 1.47 11.19 5.45
N ASP A 87 1.79 12.21 4.65
CA ASP A 87 2.22 13.52 5.15
C ASP A 87 1.10 14.28 5.88
N GLU A 88 -0.11 14.22 5.34
CA GLU A 88 -1.27 14.96 5.87
C GLU A 88 -1.90 14.27 7.07
N GLN A 89 -1.90 12.93 7.10
CA GLN A 89 -2.66 12.14 8.08
C GLN A 89 -1.76 11.28 8.97
N GLY A 90 -0.65 10.76 8.45
CA GLY A 90 0.20 9.82 9.19
C GLY A 90 -0.61 8.62 9.72
N GLU A 91 -0.42 8.25 10.97
CA GLU A 91 -1.10 7.10 11.59
C GLU A 91 -2.60 7.33 11.82
N ARG A 92 -3.03 8.59 11.88
CA ARG A 92 -4.44 8.94 12.17
C ARG A 92 -5.42 8.48 11.08
N MET A 93 -4.92 8.11 9.90
CA MET A 93 -5.75 7.56 8.81
C MET A 93 -6.31 6.17 9.12
N PHE A 94 -5.78 5.49 10.15
CA PHE A 94 -6.19 4.15 10.56
C PHE A 94 -7.25 4.13 11.66
N GLY A 95 -7.65 5.30 12.19
CA GLY A 95 -8.63 5.42 13.29
C GLY A 95 -8.09 6.19 14.47
#